data_AF-A0A938YUX9-F1
#
_entry.id   AF-A0A938YUX9-F1
#
_cell.length_a   1.000
_cell.length_b   1.000
_cell.length_c   1.000
_cell.angle_alpha   90.00
_cell.angle_beta   90.00
_cell.angle_gamma   90.00
#
_symmetry.space_group_name_H-M   'P 1'
#
loop_
_entity.id
_entity.type
_entity.pdbx_description
1 polymer ?
#
loop_
_entity_poly.entity_id
_entity_poly.type
_entity_poly.pdbx_seq_one_letter_code
_entity_poly.pdbx_strand_id
1 'polypeptide(L)'
;MPAQKTAKIFDLQGKTVGKTTLPDVFETPLRPDVIKRAVLAIQSSRLQPQGRDPMAGKKTSAESRGTGMGIARVPRVKGGGGRAALAPSTVGGRQPHPPRSEKNIVKRISKKEARLALCSAIAATASKENVASRGHAIKDVPQLPLIVTSSIEELTKAKEVEEALMNLGVLSDVYRVKSSRKIRAGKGKHRGRKMKQAVGPLIVVAENRGVVKAASNIPGVDVATVNNLNAEMLAPGTHPGRLTLWSNSAIDQLDKNYGGGKGE
;
A
#
# COMPACT_ATOMS: atom_id res chain seq x y z
N MET A 1 29.19 15.00 -14.95
CA MET A 1 28.52 14.09 -13.99
C MET A 1 27.63 14.94 -13.09
N PRO A 2 26.39 14.52 -12.77
CA PRO A 2 25.61 15.24 -11.78
C PRO A 2 26.38 15.27 -10.45
N ALA A 3 26.38 16.42 -9.77
CA ALA A 3 27.07 16.57 -8.50
C ALA A 3 26.37 15.70 -7.44
N GLN A 4 27.12 14.85 -6.75
CA GLN A 4 26.58 14.00 -5.68
C GLN A 4 25.91 14.85 -4.60
N LYS A 5 24.59 14.67 -4.43
CA LYS A 5 23.83 15.38 -3.42
C LYS A 5 24.20 14.87 -2.03
N THR A 6 24.43 15.79 -1.10
CA THR A 6 24.68 15.46 0.31
C THR A 6 23.45 15.75 1.15
N ALA A 7 23.20 14.91 2.15
CA ALA A 7 22.11 15.07 3.10
C ALA A 7 22.64 15.08 4.54
N LYS A 8 22.01 15.86 5.42
CA LYS A 8 22.39 15.93 6.83
C LYS A 8 21.80 14.73 7.59
N ILE A 9 22.58 14.20 8.53
CA ILE A 9 22.15 13.17 9.48
C ILE A 9 21.68 13.88 10.75
N PHE A 10 20.50 13.53 11.25
CA PHE A 10 19.93 14.03 12.49
C PHE A 10 20.02 12.99 13.61
N ASP A 11 20.23 13.43 14.85
CA ASP A 11 20.05 12.59 16.04
C ASP A 11 18.55 12.46 16.41
N LEU A 12 18.27 11.71 17.49
CA LEU A 12 16.92 11.55 18.03
C LEU A 12 16.36 12.83 18.66
N GLN A 13 17.20 13.84 18.90
CA GLN A 13 16.88 15.16 19.44
C GLN A 13 16.70 16.22 18.33
N GLY A 14 16.83 15.83 17.05
CA GLY A 14 16.68 16.73 15.90
C GLY A 14 17.91 17.60 15.61
N LYS A 15 19.06 17.36 16.25
CA LYS A 15 20.32 18.06 15.98
C LYS A 15 21.10 17.37 14.88
N THR A 16 21.86 18.16 14.11
CA THR A 16 22.68 17.65 13.01
C THR A 16 23.98 17.04 13.53
N VAL A 17 24.19 15.74 13.30
CA VAL A 17 25.40 15.01 13.72
C VAL A 17 26.44 14.93 12.61
N GLY A 18 26.00 14.83 11.35
CA GLY A 18 26.92 14.64 10.22
C GLY A 18 26.26 14.88 8.87
N LYS A 19 26.98 14.52 7.81
CA LYS A 19 26.49 14.53 6.43
C LYS A 19 26.82 13.20 5.74
N THR A 20 25.90 12.69 4.94
CA THR A 20 26.08 11.48 4.12
C THR A 20 25.84 11.84 2.65
N THR A 21 26.57 11.18 1.75
CA THR A 21 26.32 11.23 0.31
C THR A 21 25.09 10.40 -0.04
N LEU A 22 24.16 10.98 -0.80
CA LEU A 22 22.97 10.25 -1.23
C LEU A 22 23.32 9.25 -2.34
N PRO A 23 22.81 8.01 -2.28
CA PRO A 23 22.93 7.04 -3.37
C PRO A 23 22.29 7.52 -4.67
N ASP A 24 22.81 7.02 -5.80
CA ASP A 24 22.32 7.33 -7.17
C ASP A 24 20.82 7.03 -7.36
N VAL A 25 20.24 6.16 -6.54
CA VAL A 25 18.79 5.83 -6.54
C VAL A 25 17.93 7.07 -6.40
N PHE A 26 18.35 8.04 -5.60
CA PHE A 26 17.60 9.27 -5.36
C PHE A 26 17.60 10.22 -6.57
N GLU A 27 18.44 9.97 -7.57
CA GLU A 27 18.49 10.73 -8.83
C GLU A 27 17.63 10.10 -9.93
N THR A 28 17.07 8.90 -9.69
CA THR A 28 16.26 8.23 -10.71
C THR A 28 15.04 9.06 -11.09
N PRO A 29 14.69 9.11 -12.40
CA PRO A 29 13.58 9.93 -12.86
C PRO A 29 12.26 9.42 -12.29
N LEU A 30 11.37 10.36 -11.95
CA LEU A 30 10.05 10.03 -11.45
C LEU A 30 9.17 9.47 -12.59
N ARG A 31 8.75 8.21 -12.45
CA ARG A 31 7.93 7.46 -13.42
C ARG A 31 6.65 6.95 -12.75
N PRO A 32 5.61 7.81 -12.64
CA PRO A 32 4.37 7.45 -11.96
C PRO A 32 3.61 6.32 -12.66
N ASP A 33 3.80 6.14 -13.97
CA ASP A 33 3.29 5.04 -14.79
C ASP A 33 3.77 3.67 -14.30
N VAL A 34 5.09 3.54 -14.12
CA VAL A 34 5.75 2.30 -13.68
C VAL A 34 5.42 2.02 -12.21
N ILE A 35 5.42 3.05 -11.37
CA ILE A 35 5.01 2.94 -9.96
C ILE A 35 3.58 2.42 -9.86
N LYS A 36 2.64 3.02 -10.61
CA LYS A 36 1.24 2.60 -10.62
C LYS A 36 1.09 1.14 -11.02
N ARG A 37 1.78 0.69 -12.07
CA ARG A 37 1.71 -0.70 -12.52
C ARG A 37 2.26 -1.67 -11.47
N ALA A 38 3.38 -1.36 -10.84
CA ALA A 38 3.96 -2.17 -9.76
C ALA A 38 3.04 -2.25 -8.55
N VAL A 39 2.50 -1.13 -8.08
CA VAL A 39 1.58 -1.10 -6.94
C VAL A 39 0.30 -1.89 -7.23
N LEU A 40 -0.28 -1.76 -8.43
CA LEU A 40 -1.45 -2.55 -8.80
C LEU A 40 -1.16 -4.06 -8.88
N ALA A 41 0.03 -4.45 -9.30
CA ALA A 41 0.46 -5.85 -9.28
C ALA A 41 0.58 -6.38 -7.84
N ILE A 42 1.24 -5.63 -6.96
CA ILE A 42 1.37 -5.97 -5.52
C ILE A 42 -0.01 -6.03 -4.84
N GLN A 43 -0.91 -5.10 -5.15
CA GLN A 43 -2.26 -5.12 -4.60
C GLN A 43 -3.06 -6.32 -5.10
N SER A 44 -2.88 -6.70 -6.36
CA SER A 44 -3.59 -7.84 -6.97
C SER A 44 -3.19 -9.19 -6.36
N SER A 45 -1.94 -9.35 -5.92
CA SER A 45 -1.48 -10.59 -5.29
C SER A 45 -2.07 -10.82 -3.89
N ARG A 46 -2.53 -9.76 -3.22
CA ARG A 46 -3.21 -9.84 -1.91
C ARG A 46 -4.71 -10.09 -2.00
N LEU A 47 -5.29 -10.09 -3.20
CA LEU A 47 -6.72 -10.30 -3.37
C LEU A 47 -7.06 -11.77 -3.13
N GLN A 48 -7.97 -12.03 -2.19
CA GLN A 48 -8.50 -13.37 -1.96
C GLN A 48 -9.42 -13.79 -3.11
N PRO A 49 -9.22 -14.99 -3.71
CA PRO A 49 -10.15 -15.54 -4.68
C PRO A 49 -11.57 -15.64 -4.10
N GLN A 50 -12.57 -15.30 -4.90
CA GLN A 50 -13.98 -15.39 -4.51
C GLN A 50 -14.79 -16.03 -5.62
N GLY A 51 -15.81 -16.80 -5.23
CA GLY A 51 -16.72 -17.47 -6.15
C GLY A 51 -18.18 -17.39 -5.68
N ARG A 52 -19.09 -17.83 -6.54
CA ARG A 52 -20.44 -18.27 -6.15
C ARG A 52 -20.51 -19.79 -6.27
N ASP A 53 -21.40 -20.42 -5.52
CA ASP A 53 -21.73 -21.84 -5.72
C ASP A 53 -22.11 -22.04 -7.21
N PRO A 54 -21.41 -22.90 -7.98
CA PRO A 54 -21.69 -23.16 -9.39
C PRO A 54 -23.15 -23.58 -9.68
N MET A 55 -23.82 -24.15 -8.69
CA MET A 55 -25.21 -24.61 -8.73
C MET A 55 -26.21 -23.60 -8.12
N ALA A 56 -25.76 -22.43 -7.67
CA ALA A 56 -26.66 -21.39 -7.15
C ALA A 56 -27.73 -21.00 -8.19
N GLY A 57 -29.01 -21.08 -7.79
CA GLY A 57 -30.16 -20.78 -8.65
C GLY A 57 -30.44 -21.82 -9.74
N LYS A 58 -29.71 -22.95 -9.75
CA LYS A 58 -29.92 -24.09 -10.67
C LYS A 58 -30.43 -25.36 -10.01
N LYS A 59 -30.42 -25.44 -8.66
CA LYS A 59 -30.94 -26.57 -7.88
C LYS A 59 -32.48 -26.58 -7.90
N THR A 60 -33.07 -26.72 -9.08
CA THR A 60 -34.52 -26.67 -9.32
C THR A 60 -34.92 -27.63 -10.43
N SER A 61 -36.09 -28.25 -10.34
CA SER A 61 -36.68 -29.10 -11.39
C SER A 61 -37.40 -28.30 -12.50
N ALA A 62 -37.07 -27.03 -12.65
CA ALA A 62 -37.83 -26.09 -13.48
C ALA A 62 -37.62 -26.33 -14.98
N GLU A 63 -38.72 -26.42 -15.71
CA GLU A 63 -38.75 -26.62 -17.17
C GLU A 63 -39.72 -25.64 -17.82
N SER A 64 -39.49 -25.30 -19.09
CA SER A 64 -40.42 -24.43 -19.82
C SER A 64 -41.69 -25.20 -20.17
N ARG A 65 -42.86 -24.58 -19.97
CA ARG A 65 -44.16 -25.17 -20.37
C ARG A 65 -44.50 -24.98 -21.86
N GLY A 66 -43.60 -24.36 -22.63
CA GLY A 66 -43.85 -24.10 -24.06
C GLY A 66 -44.80 -22.93 -24.31
N THR A 67 -45.47 -22.95 -25.46
CA THR A 67 -46.44 -21.93 -25.89
C THR A 67 -47.89 -22.40 -25.63
N GLY A 68 -48.89 -21.56 -25.91
CA GLY A 68 -50.31 -21.95 -25.86
C GLY A 68 -50.99 -21.83 -24.49
N MET A 69 -50.28 -21.38 -23.44
CA MET A 69 -50.83 -21.25 -22.08
C MET A 69 -51.02 -19.78 -21.62
N GLY A 70 -50.91 -18.80 -22.52
CA GLY A 70 -51.03 -17.37 -22.15
C GLY A 70 -49.94 -16.85 -21.19
N ILE A 71 -48.84 -17.58 -21.03
CA ILE A 71 -47.73 -17.26 -20.12
C ILE A 71 -46.39 -17.20 -20.85
N ALA A 72 -45.44 -16.43 -20.30
CA ALA A 72 -44.08 -16.39 -20.82
C ALA A 72 -43.38 -17.76 -20.72
N ARG A 73 -42.53 -18.07 -21.72
CA ARG A 73 -41.78 -19.35 -21.88
C ARG A 73 -40.64 -19.57 -20.88
N VAL A 74 -40.62 -18.85 -19.77
CA VAL A 74 -39.57 -18.97 -18.75
C VAL A 74 -39.71 -20.33 -18.04
N PRO A 75 -38.60 -21.01 -17.67
CA PRO A 75 -38.67 -22.25 -16.91
C PRO A 75 -39.43 -22.07 -15.60
N ARG A 76 -40.33 -23.00 -15.28
CA ARG A 76 -41.17 -22.97 -14.08
C ARG A 76 -41.02 -24.26 -13.29
N VAL A 77 -40.97 -24.14 -11.97
CA VAL A 77 -40.89 -25.30 -11.06
C VAL A 77 -42.10 -26.20 -11.25
N LYS A 78 -41.89 -27.51 -11.30
CA LYS A 78 -42.96 -28.52 -11.40
C LYS A 78 -43.80 -28.51 -10.11
N GLY A 79 -45.12 -28.72 -10.24
CA GLY A 79 -46.08 -28.66 -9.12
C GLY A 79 -46.99 -27.43 -9.14
N GLY A 80 -47.86 -27.33 -8.12
CA GLY A 80 -48.99 -26.38 -8.09
C GLY A 80 -48.62 -24.90 -8.14
N GLY A 81 -47.43 -24.52 -7.65
CA GLY A 81 -47.02 -23.12 -7.57
C GLY A 81 -46.57 -22.48 -8.89
N GLY A 82 -46.15 -23.28 -9.89
CA GLY A 82 -45.79 -22.80 -11.24
C GLY A 82 -44.81 -21.60 -11.30
N ARG A 83 -44.00 -21.37 -10.26
CA ARG A 83 -43.15 -20.18 -10.13
C ARG A 83 -41.99 -20.24 -11.11
N ALA A 84 -41.70 -19.11 -11.77
CA ALA A 84 -40.57 -18.99 -12.66
C ALA A 84 -39.26 -19.09 -11.87
N ALA A 85 -38.32 -19.90 -12.37
CA ALA A 85 -37.02 -20.17 -11.74
C ALA A 85 -35.95 -20.41 -12.82
N LEU A 86 -34.73 -20.76 -12.40
CA LEU A 86 -33.55 -21.05 -13.24
C LEU A 86 -33.01 -19.86 -14.05
N ALA A 87 -33.86 -19.01 -14.61
CA ALA A 87 -33.48 -17.92 -15.48
C ALA A 87 -32.96 -16.68 -14.71
N PRO A 88 -31.99 -15.92 -15.27
CA PRO A 88 -31.44 -14.71 -14.66
C PRO A 88 -32.43 -13.64 -14.24
N SER A 89 -33.53 -13.49 -14.99
CA SER A 89 -34.57 -12.49 -14.73
C SER A 89 -35.54 -12.91 -13.61
N THR A 90 -35.42 -14.13 -13.10
CA THR A 90 -36.33 -14.67 -12.08
C THR A 90 -35.76 -14.50 -10.67
N VAL A 91 -36.65 -14.25 -9.70
CA VAL A 91 -36.27 -14.18 -8.28
C VAL A 91 -35.78 -15.56 -7.82
N GLY A 92 -34.53 -15.65 -7.37
CA GLY A 92 -33.89 -16.91 -6.97
C GLY A 92 -33.34 -17.74 -8.14
N GLY A 93 -33.40 -17.24 -9.38
CA GLY A 93 -32.77 -17.88 -10.54
C GLY A 93 -31.25 -17.74 -10.57
N ARG A 94 -30.61 -18.36 -11.57
CA ARG A 94 -29.14 -18.34 -11.69
C ARG A 94 -28.64 -16.96 -12.06
N GLN A 95 -27.59 -16.47 -11.39
CA GLN A 95 -26.92 -15.23 -11.79
C GLN A 95 -26.20 -15.43 -13.14
N PRO A 96 -26.27 -14.49 -14.10
CA PRO A 96 -25.48 -14.55 -15.31
C PRO A 96 -24.03 -14.18 -15.00
N HIS A 97 -23.07 -14.95 -15.53
CA HIS A 97 -21.62 -14.74 -15.38
C HIS A 97 -21.17 -14.41 -13.94
N PRO A 98 -21.48 -15.26 -12.94
CA PRO A 98 -21.06 -15.01 -11.57
C PRO A 98 -19.52 -15.05 -11.45
N PRO A 99 -18.95 -14.37 -10.44
CA PRO A 99 -17.53 -14.48 -10.17
C PRO A 99 -17.18 -15.95 -9.90
N ARG A 100 -16.12 -16.43 -10.56
CA ARG A 100 -15.57 -17.78 -10.38
C ARG A 100 -14.30 -17.69 -9.54
N SER A 101 -14.12 -18.66 -8.65
CA SER A 101 -12.89 -18.83 -7.87
C SER A 101 -11.66 -19.05 -8.76
N GLU A 102 -11.85 -19.71 -9.90
CA GLU A 102 -10.82 -20.02 -10.90
C GLU A 102 -10.27 -18.78 -11.65
N LYS A 103 -10.90 -17.61 -11.52
CA LYS A 103 -10.45 -16.41 -12.22
C LYS A 103 -9.04 -16.05 -11.79
N ASN A 104 -8.11 -15.91 -12.75
CA ASN A 104 -6.79 -15.37 -12.45
C ASN A 104 -6.90 -13.87 -12.13
N ILE A 105 -6.75 -13.52 -10.85
CA ILE A 105 -6.83 -12.14 -10.34
C ILE A 105 -5.45 -11.48 -10.29
N VAL A 106 -4.37 -12.28 -10.21
CA VAL A 106 -3.02 -11.81 -9.97
C VAL A 106 -2.41 -11.24 -11.25
N LYS A 107 -2.04 -9.96 -11.22
CA LYS A 107 -1.30 -9.31 -12.30
C LYS A 107 0.19 -9.53 -12.08
N ARG A 108 0.87 -10.11 -13.07
CA ARG A 108 2.32 -10.29 -13.04
C ARG A 108 3.04 -9.05 -13.55
N ILE A 109 4.23 -8.79 -13.00
CA ILE A 109 5.13 -7.72 -13.42
C ILE A 109 6.54 -8.28 -13.57
N SER A 110 7.34 -7.70 -14.48
CA SER A 110 8.74 -8.11 -14.63
C SER A 110 9.58 -7.65 -13.43
N LYS A 111 10.61 -8.42 -13.09
CA LYS A 111 11.52 -8.06 -11.98
C LYS A 111 12.23 -6.74 -12.22
N LYS A 112 12.65 -6.46 -13.46
CA LYS A 112 13.32 -5.21 -13.86
C LYS A 112 12.39 -4.00 -13.70
N GLU A 113 11.14 -4.12 -14.12
CA GLU A 113 10.14 -3.07 -13.97
C GLU A 113 9.77 -2.82 -12.50
N ALA A 114 9.66 -3.89 -11.70
CA ALA A 114 9.45 -3.77 -10.25
C ALA A 114 10.62 -3.06 -9.56
N ARG A 115 11.87 -3.37 -9.95
CA ARG A 115 13.08 -2.70 -9.44
C ARG A 115 13.08 -1.21 -9.83
N LEU A 116 12.78 -0.89 -11.08
CA LEU A 116 12.68 0.49 -11.55
C LEU A 116 11.58 1.27 -10.82
N ALA A 117 10.42 0.64 -10.58
CA ALA A 117 9.33 1.23 -9.81
C ALA A 117 9.77 1.58 -8.39
N LEU A 118 10.52 0.68 -7.74
CA LEU A 118 11.04 0.89 -6.40
C LEU A 118 12.04 2.05 -6.36
N CYS A 119 13.02 2.08 -7.27
CA CYS A 119 13.98 3.19 -7.34
C CYS A 119 13.28 4.53 -7.58
N SER A 120 12.35 4.58 -8.53
CA SER A 120 11.59 5.79 -8.82
C SER A 120 10.71 6.24 -7.64
N ALA A 121 10.16 5.29 -6.88
CA ALA A 121 9.42 5.61 -5.66
C ALA A 121 10.33 6.13 -4.54
N ILE A 122 11.56 5.65 -4.43
CA ILE A 122 12.57 6.16 -3.49
C ILE A 122 12.98 7.58 -3.86
N ALA A 123 13.29 7.84 -5.13
CA ALA A 123 13.62 9.19 -5.60
C ALA A 123 12.50 10.20 -5.29
N ALA A 124 11.24 9.77 -5.37
CA ALA A 124 10.10 10.62 -5.05
C ALA A 124 10.09 11.11 -3.60
N THR A 125 10.67 10.37 -2.65
CA THR A 125 10.65 10.74 -1.23
C THR A 125 11.68 11.81 -0.87
N ALA A 126 12.69 12.02 -1.72
CA ALA A 126 13.66 13.10 -1.56
C ALA A 126 13.09 14.48 -1.95
N SER A 127 12.08 14.54 -2.82
CA SER A 127 11.50 15.82 -3.26
C SER A 127 10.41 16.32 -2.32
N LYS A 128 10.60 17.52 -1.75
CA LYS A 128 9.62 18.18 -0.87
C LYS A 128 8.29 18.43 -1.57
N GLU A 129 8.30 18.76 -2.85
CA GLU A 129 7.10 19.02 -3.65
C GLU A 129 6.23 17.76 -3.81
N ASN A 130 6.85 16.63 -4.10
CA ASN A 130 6.15 15.35 -4.25
C ASN A 130 5.52 14.90 -2.93
N VAL A 131 6.25 15.04 -1.82
CA VAL A 131 5.73 14.64 -0.50
C VAL A 131 4.62 15.58 -0.03
N ALA A 132 4.74 16.89 -0.31
CA ALA A 132 3.71 17.88 0.03
C ALA A 132 2.44 17.70 -0.80
N SER A 133 2.55 17.51 -2.11
CA SER A 133 1.42 17.28 -3.02
C SER A 133 0.62 16.01 -2.67
N ARG A 134 1.25 15.00 -2.06
CA ARG A 134 0.58 13.82 -1.53
C ARG A 134 -0.31 14.12 -0.31
N GLY A 135 -0.04 15.20 0.41
CA GLY A 135 -0.82 15.65 1.57
C GLY A 135 -0.23 15.28 2.93
N HIS A 136 1.10 15.10 3.01
CA HIS A 136 1.81 15.02 4.29
C HIS A 136 2.00 16.41 4.92
N ALA A 137 2.04 16.47 6.26
CA ALA A 137 2.41 17.68 6.99
C ALA A 137 3.94 17.75 7.14
N ILE A 138 4.59 18.66 6.40
CA ILE A 138 6.08 18.75 6.28
C ILE A 138 6.56 20.16 6.62
N LYS A 139 5.75 20.96 7.32
CA LYS A 139 6.13 22.35 7.65
C LYS A 139 7.32 22.38 8.60
N ASP A 140 7.33 21.47 9.57
CA ASP A 140 8.29 21.44 10.67
C ASP A 140 9.50 20.52 10.37
N VAL A 141 9.49 19.81 9.24
CA VAL A 141 10.55 18.87 8.87
C VAL A 141 11.74 19.64 8.28
N PRO A 142 12.96 19.45 8.81
CA PRO A 142 14.11 20.27 8.45
C PRO A 142 14.62 20.00 7.03
N GLN A 143 14.65 18.73 6.59
CA GLN A 143 15.19 18.33 5.30
C GLN A 143 14.51 17.04 4.80
N LEU A 144 14.43 16.89 3.47
CA LEU A 144 14.09 15.64 2.79
C LEU A 144 15.24 15.26 1.82
N PRO A 145 15.59 13.97 1.70
CA PRO A 145 15.13 12.84 2.54
C PRO A 145 15.61 13.02 4.00
N LEU A 146 14.79 12.58 4.96
CA LEU A 146 15.12 12.71 6.38
C LEU A 146 15.97 11.52 6.82
N ILE A 147 17.23 11.75 7.14
CA ILE A 147 18.19 10.72 7.57
C ILE A 147 18.44 10.88 9.07
N VAL A 148 18.29 9.78 9.81
CA VAL A 148 18.44 9.71 11.27
C VAL A 148 19.57 8.75 11.62
N THR A 149 20.23 8.96 12.74
CA THR A 149 21.23 8.03 13.27
C THR A 149 20.65 6.62 13.48
N SER A 150 21.50 5.60 13.37
CA SER A 150 21.11 4.19 13.55
C SER A 150 20.60 3.87 14.96
N SER A 151 20.75 4.78 15.93
CA SER A 151 20.14 4.70 17.25
C SER A 151 18.61 4.56 17.21
N ILE A 152 17.96 5.00 16.12
CA ILE A 152 16.53 4.78 15.93
C ILE A 152 16.17 3.29 15.86
N GLU A 153 17.10 2.43 15.45
CA GLU A 153 16.91 0.98 15.30
C GLU A 153 16.74 0.25 16.66
N GLU A 154 17.27 0.85 17.72
CA GLU A 154 17.35 0.25 19.06
C GLU A 154 16.19 0.66 19.98
N LEU A 155 15.28 1.51 19.50
CA LEU A 155 14.13 1.97 20.27
C LEU A 155 13.17 0.80 20.54
N THR A 156 12.85 0.59 21.82
CA THR A 156 12.00 -0.52 22.27
C THR A 156 10.63 -0.05 22.72
N LYS A 157 10.52 1.18 23.26
CA LYS A 157 9.25 1.72 23.78
C LYS A 157 8.62 2.68 22.78
N ALA A 158 7.29 2.62 22.67
CA ALA A 158 6.53 3.53 21.80
C ALA A 158 6.70 5.01 22.18
N LYS A 159 6.83 5.30 23.48
CA LYS A 159 7.05 6.66 23.99
C LYS A 159 8.35 7.28 23.44
N GLU A 160 9.43 6.50 23.42
CA GLU A 160 10.73 6.96 22.90
C GLU A 160 10.65 7.25 21.40
N VAL A 161 9.90 6.45 20.64
CA VAL A 161 9.65 6.70 19.21
C VAL A 161 8.81 7.97 19.01
N GLU A 162 7.79 8.20 19.84
CA GLU A 162 6.96 9.40 19.77
C GLU A 162 7.78 10.67 20.09
N GLU A 163 8.65 10.62 21.10
CA GLU A 163 9.59 11.69 21.45
C GLU A 163 10.58 11.97 20.30
N ALA A 164 11.14 10.91 19.68
CA ALA A 164 12.02 11.07 18.53
C ALA A 164 11.30 11.72 17.33
N LEU A 165 10.06 11.30 17.02
CA LEU A 165 9.26 11.89 15.95
C LEU A 165 8.85 13.35 16.25
N MET A 166 8.68 13.71 17.52
CA MET A 166 8.44 15.08 17.96
C MET A 166 9.66 15.96 17.67
N ASN A 167 10.84 15.53 18.10
CA ASN A 167 12.08 16.28 17.92
C ASN A 167 12.47 16.44 16.44
N LEU A 168 12.15 15.43 15.62
CA LEU A 168 12.39 15.45 14.17
C LEU A 168 11.34 16.26 13.37
N GLY A 169 10.30 16.79 14.02
CA GLY A 169 9.25 17.58 13.38
C GLY A 169 8.23 16.77 12.56
N VAL A 170 8.21 15.45 12.71
CA VAL A 170 7.32 14.53 11.97
C VAL A 170 5.99 14.30 12.69
N LEU A 171 5.92 14.63 13.98
CA LEU A 171 4.74 14.38 14.82
C LEU A 171 3.46 15.06 14.28
N SER A 172 3.57 16.20 13.59
CA SER A 172 2.42 16.86 12.95
C SER A 172 1.73 15.96 11.91
N ASP A 173 2.48 15.13 11.18
CA ASP A 173 1.93 14.16 10.24
C ASP A 173 1.22 12.99 10.96
N VAL A 174 1.74 12.57 12.12
CA VAL A 174 1.11 11.55 12.96
C VAL A 174 -0.22 12.06 13.53
N TYR A 175 -0.28 13.31 13.99
CA TYR A 175 -1.53 13.92 14.45
C TYR A 175 -2.58 14.02 13.32
N ARG A 176 -2.15 14.35 12.10
CA ARG A 176 -3.02 14.31 10.90
C ARG A 176 -3.60 12.92 10.67
N VAL A 177 -2.81 11.86 10.85
CA VAL A 177 -3.34 10.48 10.76
C VAL A 177 -4.33 10.20 11.88
N LYS A 178 -4.00 10.57 13.12
CA LYS A 178 -4.87 10.35 14.29
C LYS A 178 -6.23 11.03 14.11
N SER A 179 -6.27 12.27 13.63
CA SER A 179 -7.52 13.01 13.36
C SER A 179 -8.32 12.45 12.18
N SER A 180 -7.64 11.83 11.21
CA SER A 180 -8.30 11.23 10.05
C SER A 180 -9.03 9.90 10.34
N ARG A 181 -8.82 9.31 11.53
CA ARG A 181 -9.35 8.00 11.89
C ARG A 181 -10.87 8.07 12.07
N LYS A 182 -11.60 7.49 11.12
CA LYS A 182 -13.07 7.47 11.12
C LYS A 182 -13.65 6.13 10.69
N ILE A 183 -14.93 5.93 10.95
CA ILE A 183 -15.66 4.75 10.46
C ILE A 183 -15.74 4.81 8.93
N ARG A 184 -15.42 3.70 8.27
CA ARG A 184 -15.45 3.55 6.83
C ARG A 184 -16.89 3.59 6.31
N ALA A 185 -17.13 4.44 5.31
CA ALA A 185 -18.40 4.48 4.60
C ALA A 185 -18.66 3.19 3.80
N GLY A 186 -19.93 2.85 3.62
CA GLY A 186 -20.37 1.70 2.82
C GLY A 186 -20.32 0.34 3.55
N LYS A 187 -20.49 -0.75 2.79
CA LYS A 187 -20.64 -2.11 3.33
C LYS A 187 -19.34 -2.73 3.86
N GLY A 188 -18.19 -2.11 3.59
CA GLY A 188 -16.87 -2.59 4.06
C GLY A 188 -16.76 -2.63 5.59
N LYS A 189 -17.51 -1.77 6.29
CA LYS A 189 -17.53 -1.72 7.76
C LYS A 189 -18.01 -3.04 8.41
N HIS A 190 -18.89 -3.77 7.75
CA HIS A 190 -19.41 -5.07 8.20
C HIS A 190 -18.47 -6.24 7.85
N ARG A 191 -17.43 -6.01 7.03
CA ARG A 191 -16.52 -7.05 6.53
C ARG A 191 -15.14 -6.93 7.18
N GLY A 192 -15.09 -6.66 8.48
CA GLY A 192 -13.85 -6.50 9.25
C GLY A 192 -13.03 -5.23 8.98
N ARG A 193 -13.46 -4.36 8.05
CA ARG A 193 -12.73 -3.13 7.66
C ARG A 193 -13.44 -1.87 8.15
N LYS A 194 -13.75 -1.83 9.46
CA LYS A 194 -14.55 -0.78 10.10
C LYS A 194 -13.86 0.58 10.10
N MET A 195 -12.57 0.64 10.42
CA MET A 195 -11.85 1.91 10.51
C MET A 195 -11.15 2.25 9.18
N LYS A 196 -11.07 3.54 8.88
CA LYS A 196 -10.23 4.12 7.83
C LYS A 196 -9.40 5.24 8.46
N GLN A 197 -8.12 5.28 8.14
CA GLN A 197 -7.20 6.35 8.53
C GLN A 197 -6.30 6.70 7.34
N ALA A 198 -5.67 7.87 7.38
CA ALA A 198 -4.67 8.30 6.42
C ALA A 198 -3.38 7.48 6.59
N VAL A 199 -2.51 7.54 5.58
CA VAL A 199 -1.18 6.94 5.64
C VAL A 199 -0.20 8.00 6.16
N GLY A 200 0.58 7.64 7.16
CA GLY A 200 1.57 8.52 7.80
C GLY A 200 2.99 8.23 7.31
N PRO A 201 4.00 8.53 8.15
CA PRO A 201 5.39 8.35 7.78
C PRO A 201 5.77 6.87 7.68
N LEU A 202 6.86 6.58 6.98
CA LEU A 202 7.50 5.27 6.90
C LEU A 202 8.91 5.39 7.47
N ILE A 203 9.26 4.54 8.43
CA ILE A 203 10.61 4.42 8.96
C ILE A 203 11.30 3.26 8.23
N VAL A 204 12.42 3.54 7.59
CA VAL A 204 13.24 2.54 6.90
C VAL A 204 14.51 2.31 7.70
N VAL A 205 14.71 1.06 8.09
CA VAL A 205 15.85 0.60 8.91
C VAL A 205 16.66 -0.45 8.17
N ALA A 206 17.93 -0.60 8.51
CA ALA A 206 18.76 -1.69 8.00
C ALA A 206 18.34 -3.02 8.64
N GLU A 207 18.30 -3.04 9.97
CA GLU A 207 17.96 -4.21 10.77
C GLU A 207 16.86 -3.87 11.79
N ASN A 208 16.10 -4.88 12.19
CA ASN A 208 15.08 -4.72 13.22
C ASN A 208 15.65 -5.12 14.58
N ARG A 209 16.01 -4.13 15.42
CA ARG A 209 16.45 -4.35 16.82
C ARG A 209 15.39 -4.03 17.86
N GLY A 210 14.13 -3.82 17.44
CA GLY A 210 13.01 -3.54 18.36
C GLY A 210 12.00 -2.54 17.80
N VAL A 211 12.40 -1.69 16.85
CA VAL A 211 11.58 -0.58 16.33
C VAL A 211 10.23 -1.01 15.80
N VAL A 212 10.16 -2.18 15.14
CA VAL A 212 8.90 -2.67 14.57
C VAL A 212 7.85 -2.83 15.67
N LYS A 213 8.24 -3.33 16.84
CA LYS A 213 7.34 -3.45 17.99
C LYS A 213 7.04 -2.08 18.59
N ALA A 214 8.05 -1.24 18.77
CA ALA A 214 7.91 0.09 19.37
C ALA A 214 6.96 1.00 18.57
N ALA A 215 7.11 1.03 17.24
CA ALA A 215 6.31 1.88 16.36
C ALA A 215 4.94 1.30 15.98
N SER A 216 4.71 -0.01 16.18
CA SER A 216 3.47 -0.68 15.75
C SER A 216 2.16 -0.07 16.31
N ASN A 217 2.23 0.52 17.51
CA ASN A 217 1.07 1.10 18.17
C ASN A 217 0.81 2.56 17.73
N ILE A 218 1.77 3.20 17.06
CA ILE A 218 1.65 4.60 16.64
C ILE A 218 0.81 4.69 15.36
N PRO A 219 -0.32 5.43 15.34
CA PRO A 219 -1.19 5.47 14.18
C PRO A 219 -0.51 6.00 12.91
N GLY A 220 -0.45 5.18 11.87
CA GLY A 220 0.01 5.60 10.54
C GLY A 220 1.52 5.54 10.31
N VAL A 221 2.28 5.19 11.35
CA VAL A 221 3.72 4.92 11.23
C VAL A 221 3.88 3.47 10.80
N ASP A 222 4.50 3.25 9.65
CA ASP A 222 4.94 1.92 9.23
C ASP A 222 6.46 1.81 9.38
N VAL A 223 6.97 0.62 9.65
CA VAL A 223 8.41 0.33 9.66
C VAL A 223 8.70 -0.73 8.61
N ALA A 224 9.74 -0.53 7.80
CA ALA A 224 10.22 -1.51 6.83
C ALA A 224 11.74 -1.63 6.87
N THR A 225 12.26 -2.81 6.54
CA THR A 225 13.70 -3.00 6.30
C THR A 225 14.04 -2.70 4.85
N VAL A 226 15.27 -2.27 4.57
CA VAL A 226 15.73 -1.97 3.19
C VAL A 226 15.53 -3.17 2.25
N ASN A 227 15.78 -4.38 2.74
CA ASN A 227 15.67 -5.61 1.94
C ASN A 227 14.22 -6.01 1.63
N ASN A 228 13.25 -5.61 2.47
CA ASN A 228 11.84 -5.95 2.29
C ASN A 228 11.01 -4.74 1.77
N LEU A 229 11.69 -3.78 1.15
CA LEU A 229 11.07 -2.54 0.72
C LEU A 229 10.31 -2.76 -0.59
N ASN A 230 9.04 -2.33 -0.59
CA ASN A 230 8.14 -2.50 -1.72
C ASN A 230 7.69 -1.13 -2.26
N ALA A 231 7.43 -1.05 -3.57
CA ALA A 231 6.96 0.18 -4.21
C ALA A 231 5.65 0.70 -3.58
N GLU A 232 4.77 -0.19 -3.07
CA GLU A 232 3.55 0.22 -2.39
C GLU A 232 3.79 0.84 -1.00
N MET A 233 4.84 0.45 -0.29
CA MET A 233 5.15 1.05 1.01
C MET A 233 5.56 2.52 0.85
N LEU A 234 6.27 2.84 -0.23
CA LEU A 234 6.71 4.20 -0.61
C LEU A 234 5.67 5.00 -1.40
N ALA A 235 4.85 4.31 -2.20
CA ALA A 235 3.77 4.91 -2.97
C ALA A 235 2.39 4.27 -2.68
N PRO A 236 1.88 4.35 -1.43
CA PRO A 236 0.60 3.75 -1.08
C PRO A 236 -0.53 4.38 -1.91
N GLY A 237 -1.33 3.52 -2.54
CA GLY A 237 -2.44 3.96 -3.40
C GLY A 237 -1.99 4.50 -4.76
N THR A 238 -0.81 4.13 -5.26
CA THR A 238 -0.23 4.56 -6.55
C THR A 238 0.24 6.02 -6.60
N HIS A 239 0.25 6.70 -5.46
CA HIS A 239 0.73 8.08 -5.33
C HIS A 239 2.14 8.10 -4.72
N PRO A 240 3.16 8.54 -5.47
CA PRO A 240 4.55 8.59 -4.98
C PRO A 240 4.76 9.71 -3.95
N GLY A 241 5.90 9.70 -3.26
CA GLY A 241 6.26 10.73 -2.29
C GLY A 241 5.66 10.51 -0.90
N ARG A 242 5.78 9.31 -0.33
CA ARG A 242 5.50 9.12 1.10
C ARG A 242 6.59 9.78 1.94
N LEU A 243 6.21 10.39 3.07
CA LEU A 243 7.18 10.88 4.05
C LEU A 243 7.97 9.71 4.63
N THR A 244 9.27 9.64 4.33
CA THR A 244 10.15 8.55 4.76
C THR A 244 11.28 9.05 5.65
N LEU A 245 11.48 8.38 6.77
CA LEU A 245 12.65 8.49 7.62
C LEU A 245 13.58 7.33 7.31
N TRP A 246 14.85 7.62 7.06
CA TRP A 246 15.87 6.61 6.77
C TRP A 246 16.85 6.56 7.92
N SER A 247 17.21 5.36 8.39
CA SER A 247 18.40 5.24 9.23
C SER A 247 19.66 5.42 8.39
N ASN A 248 20.75 5.89 9.00
CA ASN A 248 22.04 6.03 8.31
C ASN A 248 22.50 4.67 7.74
N SER A 249 22.41 3.61 8.54
CA SER A 249 22.72 2.24 8.09
C SER A 249 21.82 1.77 6.95
N ALA A 250 20.56 2.23 6.88
CA ALA A 250 19.68 1.91 5.76
C ALA A 250 20.14 2.57 4.44
N ILE A 251 20.65 3.80 4.50
CA ILE A 251 21.21 4.50 3.32
C ILE A 251 22.47 3.78 2.82
N ASP A 252 23.36 3.37 3.73
CA ASP A 252 24.57 2.63 3.37
C ASP A 252 24.23 1.27 2.69
N GLN A 253 23.20 0.57 3.18
CA GLN A 253 22.71 -0.65 2.55
C GLN A 253 22.03 -0.39 1.21
N LEU A 254 21.29 0.73 1.09
CA LEU A 254 20.66 1.12 -0.16
C LEU A 254 21.72 1.37 -1.25
N ASP A 255 22.83 2.01 -0.89
CA ASP A 255 23.96 2.24 -1.78
C ASP A 255 24.58 0.93 -2.25
N LYS A 256 24.77 -0.05 -1.36
CA LYS A 256 25.28 -1.39 -1.76
C LYS A 256 24.32 -2.12 -2.70
N ASN A 257 23.02 -2.03 -2.45
CA ASN A 257 22.01 -2.77 -3.21
C ASN A 257 21.72 -2.16 -4.60
N TYR A 258 21.93 -0.86 -4.76
CA TYR A 258 21.49 -0.13 -5.96
C TYR A 258 22.49 0.89 -6.52
N GLY A 259 23.56 1.23 -5.80
CA GLY A 259 24.67 2.10 -6.24
C GLY A 259 25.66 1.43 -7.20
N GLY A 260 25.44 0.16 -7.55
CA GLY A 260 26.23 -0.59 -8.54
C GLY A 260 25.93 -0.22 -10.01
N GLY A 261 25.83 1.08 -10.31
CA GLY A 261 25.86 1.59 -11.70
C GLY A 261 27.27 1.74 -12.28
N LYS A 262 28.30 1.32 -11.53
CA LYS A 262 29.70 1.26 -11.97
C LYS A 262 30.26 -0.15 -11.73
N GLY A 263 30.22 -1.00 -12.77
CA GLY A 263 30.77 -2.36 -12.84
C GLY A 263 29.76 -3.44 -12.41
N GLU A 264 29.37 -4.43 -13.20
CA GLU A 264 29.87 -5.03 -14.45
C GLU A 264 28.79 -5.09 -15.55
#